data_AF-A0A081FYT5-F1
#
_entry.id   AF-A0A081FYT5-F1
#
_cell.length_a   1.000
_cell.length_b   1.000
_cell.length_c   1.000
_cell.angle_alpha   90.00
_cell.angle_beta   90.00
_cell.angle_gamma   90.00
#
_symmetry.space_group_name_H-M   'P 1'
#
loop_
_entity.id
_entity.type
_entity.pdbx_description
1 polymer ?
#
loop_
_entity_poly.entity_id
_entity_poly.type
_entity_poly.pdbx_seq_one_letter_code
_entity_poly.pdbx_strand_id
1 'polypeptide(L)'
;MDLHNLKLKLNDHFPIIVIETHDEQRVVDLLRTATAEDAKLGTLRIWSASEGVDLYRKPDVSKWQVEGLESAARSGAGSADMTDPQSMLKAVKELVKDSILLLPDFHTYLQDPVVLRLVKEIAQQYYVNNTMLVFVSHAFDVPAEIERMCIHLEISMPSTEQITELVKKEARIWALKTNEKLKGDSRAMDLLIRHLVGLTEADARRFIRSAIYDDGAITHSDIKAVMDAKYRMLSKGGAITYSFDLADFSEIGGFGRLKSWLEVRKPFFLGEVEGAAMDIPKGLMLIGVQGCGKSLAAKSIAGSWGVPLLKLDFGALFNKYIGETEKNLREALRAAEMLAPCVLWIDEIEKGISSGFGDDSGTAGRVLGTLLTWMAENSSRTFIVATANNIEQLPPELLRKGRLDEIYFVDLPDLSARRAIFSVHLAKREKDPQLFDLDQLAERSEGFAGAEIEQAIVSAGYWAHSQKEALATGHILRELENTQPLSVVRAESIAALRAWAAGRTVSVG
;
A
#
# COMPACT_ATOMS: atom_id res chain seq x y z
N MET A 1 -15.25 6.99 -6.07
CA MET A 1 -16.62 7.22 -6.53
C MET A 1 -16.79 6.39 -7.78
N ASP A 2 -17.74 5.46 -7.77
CA ASP A 2 -18.15 4.74 -8.98
C ASP A 2 -19.34 5.47 -9.63
N LEU A 3 -19.64 5.12 -10.88
CA LEU A 3 -20.75 5.72 -11.64
C LEU A 3 -22.09 5.55 -10.91
N HIS A 4 -22.27 4.44 -10.19
CA HIS A 4 -23.51 4.15 -9.48
C HIS A 4 -23.73 5.07 -8.28
N ASN A 5 -22.71 5.27 -7.44
CA ASN A 5 -22.75 6.18 -6.30
C ASN A 5 -22.86 7.63 -6.76
N LEU A 6 -22.13 8.01 -7.82
CA LEU A 6 -22.31 9.34 -8.44
C LEU A 6 -23.76 9.54 -8.86
N LYS A 7 -24.39 8.59 -9.54
CA LYS A 7 -25.80 8.69 -9.95
C LYS A 7 -26.77 8.76 -8.78
N LEU A 8 -26.54 7.99 -7.72
CA LEU A 8 -27.36 8.08 -6.51
C LEU A 8 -27.27 9.49 -5.93
N LYS A 9 -26.05 10.05 -5.85
CA LYS A 9 -25.79 11.37 -5.28
C LYS A 9 -26.24 12.53 -6.15
N LEU A 10 -26.22 12.37 -7.48
CA LEU A 10 -26.83 13.31 -8.41
C LEU A 10 -28.37 13.31 -8.32
N ASN A 11 -28.96 12.22 -7.84
CA ASN A 11 -30.39 12.10 -7.59
C ASN A 11 -30.79 12.48 -6.14
N ASP A 12 -29.85 12.43 -5.18
CA ASP A 12 -30.00 13.07 -3.88
C ASP A 12 -30.05 14.58 -4.14
N HIS A 13 -31.19 15.23 -3.92
CA HIS A 13 -31.55 16.61 -4.29
C HIS A 13 -30.68 17.75 -3.67
N PHE A 14 -29.36 17.61 -3.66
CA PHE A 14 -28.41 18.63 -3.23
C PHE A 14 -28.12 19.58 -4.39
N PRO A 15 -28.24 20.91 -4.19
CA PRO A 15 -28.00 21.88 -5.25
C PRO A 15 -26.51 22.03 -5.58
N ILE A 16 -25.62 21.68 -4.66
CA ILE A 16 -24.17 21.79 -4.83
C ILE A 16 -23.50 20.45 -4.47
N ILE A 17 -22.63 19.99 -5.36
CA ILE A 17 -21.76 18.84 -5.14
C ILE A 17 -20.31 19.33 -5.18
N VAL A 18 -19.51 18.91 -4.22
CA VAL A 18 -18.06 19.19 -4.17
C VAL A 18 -17.32 17.87 -4.34
N ILE A 19 -16.43 17.81 -5.33
CA ILE A 19 -15.60 16.64 -5.62
C ILE A 19 -14.14 17.04 -5.46
N GLU A 20 -13.49 16.50 -4.43
CA GLU A 20 -12.06 16.71 -4.20
C GLU A 20 -11.24 15.64 -4.92
N THR A 21 -10.48 16.04 -5.95
CA THR A 21 -9.67 15.13 -6.76
C THR A 21 -8.61 15.87 -7.57
N HIS A 22 -7.50 15.19 -7.86
CA HIS A 22 -6.52 15.62 -8.86
C HIS A 22 -6.86 15.13 -10.28
N ASP A 23 -7.86 14.26 -10.43
CA ASP A 23 -8.25 13.62 -11.68
C ASP A 23 -9.58 14.21 -12.19
N GLU A 24 -9.50 15.43 -12.74
CA GLU A 24 -10.67 16.15 -13.26
C GLU A 24 -11.31 15.46 -14.47
N GLN A 25 -10.47 14.89 -15.35
CA GLN A 25 -10.92 14.22 -16.57
C GLN A 25 -11.84 13.04 -16.25
N ARG A 26 -11.53 12.29 -15.19
CA ARG A 26 -12.39 11.20 -14.71
C ARG A 26 -13.75 11.69 -14.26
N VAL A 27 -13.83 12.83 -13.58
CA VAL A 27 -15.12 13.41 -13.17
C VAL A 27 -15.94 13.81 -14.39
N VAL A 28 -15.30 14.46 -15.37
CA VAL A 28 -15.93 14.80 -16.65
C VAL A 28 -16.50 13.55 -17.33
N ASP A 29 -15.71 12.48 -17.44
CA ASP A 29 -16.13 11.24 -18.10
C ASP A 29 -17.28 10.53 -17.34
N LEU A 30 -17.24 10.54 -16.00
CA LEU A 30 -18.29 9.98 -15.16
C LEU A 30 -19.60 10.78 -15.29
N LEU A 31 -19.54 12.10 -15.23
CA LEU A 31 -20.72 12.96 -15.41
C LEU A 31 -21.31 12.82 -16.80
N ARG A 32 -20.47 12.76 -17.84
CA ARG A 32 -20.91 12.49 -19.22
C ARG A 32 -21.67 11.18 -19.29
N THR A 33 -21.11 10.11 -18.75
CA THR A 33 -21.75 8.78 -18.74
C THR A 33 -23.06 8.81 -17.96
N ALA A 34 -23.10 9.50 -16.80
CA ALA A 34 -24.30 9.64 -16.00
C ALA A 34 -25.43 10.37 -16.74
N THR A 35 -25.14 11.52 -17.36
CA THR A 35 -26.11 12.30 -18.15
C THR A 35 -26.51 11.61 -19.46
N ALA A 36 -25.65 10.74 -20.01
CA ALA A 36 -25.98 9.94 -21.17
C ALA A 36 -27.03 8.88 -20.82
N GLU A 37 -26.85 8.20 -19.69
CA GLU A 37 -27.69 7.09 -19.23
C GLU A 37 -28.98 7.54 -18.52
N ASP A 38 -28.97 8.71 -17.85
CA ASP A 38 -30.15 9.24 -17.14
C ASP A 38 -30.57 10.61 -17.71
N ALA A 39 -31.69 10.62 -18.44
CA ALA A 39 -32.23 11.83 -19.04
C ALA A 39 -32.77 12.85 -18.02
N LYS A 40 -32.99 12.46 -16.77
CA LYS A 40 -33.50 13.37 -15.71
C LYS A 40 -32.44 14.36 -15.22
N LEU A 41 -31.16 14.04 -15.43
CA LEU A 41 -30.02 14.86 -15.01
C LEU A 41 -29.78 16.08 -15.91
N GLY A 42 -30.52 16.21 -17.01
CA GLY A 42 -30.45 17.37 -17.87
C GLY A 42 -29.16 17.47 -18.68
N THR A 43 -28.76 18.71 -19.00
CA THR A 43 -27.60 18.99 -19.87
C THR A 43 -26.34 19.24 -19.04
N LEU A 44 -25.24 18.54 -19.35
CA LEU A 44 -23.92 18.83 -18.77
C LEU A 44 -23.31 20.07 -19.45
N ARG A 45 -22.91 21.05 -18.65
CA ARG A 45 -22.21 22.26 -19.07
C ARG A 45 -20.90 22.33 -18.31
N ILE A 46 -19.80 22.63 -18.99
CA ILE A 46 -18.48 22.70 -18.36
C ILE A 46 -17.96 24.11 -18.55
N TRP A 47 -17.56 24.76 -17.46
CA TRP A 47 -16.92 26.06 -17.54
C TRP A 47 -15.41 25.92 -17.37
N SER A 48 -14.65 26.73 -18.09
CA SER A 48 -13.22 26.95 -17.86
C SER A 48 -12.91 28.43 -17.90
N ALA A 49 -12.00 28.90 -17.04
CA ALA A 49 -11.50 30.26 -17.08
C ALA A 49 -10.81 30.61 -18.41
N SER A 50 -10.35 29.61 -19.18
CA SER A 50 -9.70 29.83 -20.48
C SER A 50 -10.65 29.85 -21.67
N GLU A 51 -11.79 29.18 -21.58
CA GLU A 51 -12.67 28.89 -22.73
C GLU A 51 -14.14 29.32 -22.50
N GLY A 52 -14.50 29.72 -21.28
CA GLY A 52 -15.87 30.04 -20.90
C GLY A 52 -16.73 28.78 -20.72
N VAL A 53 -18.04 28.86 -20.96
CA VAL A 53 -18.97 27.71 -20.83
C VAL A 53 -19.06 26.95 -22.15
N ASP A 54 -18.54 25.73 -22.16
CA ASP A 54 -18.75 24.78 -23.25
C ASP A 54 -20.06 23.98 -23.06
N LEU A 55 -20.75 23.73 -24.17
CA LEU A 55 -22.08 23.12 -24.22
C LEU A 55 -21.99 21.67 -24.73
N TYR A 56 -22.19 20.70 -23.85
CA TYR A 56 -22.35 19.30 -24.23
C TYR A 56 -23.84 18.97 -24.40
N ARG A 57 -24.34 19.06 -25.63
CA ARG A 57 -25.67 18.53 -25.99
C ARG A 57 -25.54 17.07 -26.40
N LYS A 58 -26.48 16.20 -26.01
CA LYS A 58 -26.69 14.87 -26.64
C LYS A 58 -26.91 15.05 -28.15
N PRO A 59 -26.13 14.39 -29.03
CA PRO A 59 -26.60 14.10 -30.37
C PRO A 59 -26.71 12.59 -30.54
N ASP A 60 -27.81 12.21 -31.19
CA ASP A 60 -27.88 10.95 -31.92
C ASP A 60 -26.62 10.78 -32.78
N VAL A 61 -26.19 9.53 -32.90
CA VAL A 61 -24.88 9.10 -33.38
C VAL A 61 -24.51 9.84 -34.67
N SER A 62 -23.33 10.48 -34.70
CA SER A 62 -22.67 11.11 -35.88
C SER A 62 -22.99 12.58 -36.23
N LYS A 63 -22.68 13.53 -35.35
CA LYS A 63 -21.99 14.81 -35.66
C LYS A 63 -21.90 15.68 -34.41
N TRP A 64 -20.68 16.10 -34.09
CA TRP A 64 -20.36 16.99 -32.97
C TRP A 64 -20.61 18.43 -33.43
N GLN A 65 -21.62 19.11 -32.86
CA GLN A 65 -21.83 20.55 -33.05
C GLN A 65 -21.88 21.24 -31.68
N VAL A 66 -20.99 22.22 -31.52
CA VAL A 66 -20.97 23.17 -30.40
C VAL A 66 -21.95 24.28 -30.76
N GLU A 67 -23.18 24.24 -30.23
CA GLU A 67 -24.03 25.43 -30.17
C GLU A 67 -23.76 26.10 -28.84
N GLY A 68 -22.98 27.19 -28.85
CA GLY A 68 -22.57 27.90 -27.64
C GLY A 68 -23.68 28.69 -26.96
N LEU A 69 -23.54 28.88 -25.65
CA LEU A 69 -24.35 29.80 -24.81
C LEU A 69 -24.27 31.23 -25.36
N GLU A 70 -23.22 31.50 -26.14
CA GLU A 70 -23.03 32.70 -26.97
C GLU A 70 -24.20 32.97 -27.92
N SER A 71 -24.85 31.95 -28.51
CA SER A 71 -25.95 32.16 -29.45
C SER A 71 -27.21 32.67 -28.76
N ALA A 72 -27.48 32.18 -27.54
CA ALA A 72 -28.58 32.68 -26.71
C ALA A 72 -28.26 34.07 -26.12
N ALA A 73 -27.03 34.29 -25.64
CA ALA A 73 -26.59 35.58 -25.11
C ALA A 73 -26.63 36.69 -26.18
N ARG A 74 -26.20 36.40 -27.41
CA ARG A 74 -26.24 37.36 -28.55
C ARG A 74 -27.65 37.87 -28.90
N SER A 75 -28.71 37.20 -28.46
CA SER A 75 -30.09 37.60 -28.76
C SER A 75 -30.74 38.52 -27.72
N GLY A 76 -30.12 38.74 -26.55
CA GLY A 76 -30.77 39.49 -25.45
C GLY A 76 -29.87 40.30 -24.51
N ALA A 77 -28.55 40.11 -24.50
CA ALA A 77 -27.63 40.91 -23.69
C ALA A 77 -26.31 41.09 -24.45
N GLY A 78 -25.65 42.24 -24.28
CA GLY A 78 -24.36 42.53 -24.93
C GLY A 78 -23.34 41.40 -24.74
N SER A 79 -22.30 41.35 -25.58
CA SER A 79 -21.24 40.33 -25.59
C SER A 79 -20.54 40.24 -24.23
N ALA A 80 -21.16 39.55 -23.28
CA ALA A 80 -20.62 39.32 -21.95
C ALA A 80 -19.54 38.26 -22.07
N ASP A 81 -18.38 38.55 -21.49
CA ASP A 81 -17.27 37.63 -21.44
C ASP A 81 -17.65 36.44 -20.54
N MET A 82 -17.86 35.27 -21.15
CA MET A 82 -18.22 34.05 -20.42
C MET A 82 -17.01 33.41 -19.71
N THR A 83 -15.80 33.95 -19.91
CA THR A 83 -14.61 33.59 -19.13
C THR A 83 -14.57 34.30 -17.77
N ASP A 84 -15.34 35.39 -17.60
CA ASP A 84 -15.50 36.05 -16.30
C ASP A 84 -16.51 35.29 -15.42
N PRO A 85 -16.11 34.83 -14.21
CA PRO A 85 -16.98 34.08 -13.30
C PRO A 85 -18.29 34.80 -12.96
N GLN A 86 -18.27 36.11 -12.74
CA GLN A 86 -19.46 36.86 -12.36
C GLN A 86 -20.47 36.92 -13.51
N SER A 87 -19.99 37.21 -14.71
CA SER A 87 -20.79 37.30 -15.93
C SER A 87 -21.39 35.94 -16.29
N MET A 88 -20.61 34.87 -16.19
CA MET A 88 -21.07 33.50 -16.40
C MET A 88 -22.18 33.10 -15.40
N LEU A 89 -21.98 33.32 -14.10
CA LEU A 89 -22.97 32.93 -13.09
C LEU A 89 -24.28 33.71 -13.22
N LYS A 90 -24.22 35.00 -13.61
CA LYS A 90 -25.43 35.79 -13.94
C LYS A 90 -26.19 35.16 -15.11
N ALA A 91 -25.49 34.79 -16.18
CA ALA A 91 -26.10 34.13 -17.33
C ALA A 91 -26.69 32.76 -16.95
N VAL A 92 -26.01 31.97 -16.13
CA VAL A 92 -26.51 30.67 -15.64
C VAL A 92 -27.78 30.85 -14.82
N LYS A 93 -27.80 31.81 -13.89
CA LYS A 93 -28.96 32.10 -13.05
C LYS A 93 -30.21 32.46 -13.86
N GLU A 94 -30.05 33.22 -14.95
CA GLU A 94 -31.18 33.72 -15.75
C GLU A 94 -31.62 32.76 -16.87
N LEU A 95 -30.66 32.10 -17.54
CA LEU A 95 -30.89 31.43 -18.82
C LEU A 95 -30.82 29.90 -18.74
N VAL A 96 -30.24 29.33 -17.68
CA VAL A 96 -29.95 27.90 -17.60
C VAL A 96 -30.91 27.19 -16.66
N LYS A 97 -31.58 26.16 -17.20
CA LYS A 97 -32.46 25.23 -16.48
C LYS A 97 -32.11 23.80 -16.86
N ASP A 98 -32.51 22.85 -16.00
CA ASP A 98 -32.33 21.41 -16.20
C ASP A 98 -30.90 21.07 -16.66
N SER A 99 -29.92 21.49 -15.86
CA SER A 99 -28.50 21.40 -16.24
C SER A 99 -27.60 21.12 -15.04
N ILE A 100 -26.52 20.40 -15.30
CA ILE A 100 -25.39 20.26 -14.38
C ILE A 100 -24.29 21.19 -14.88
N LEU A 101 -23.88 22.16 -14.05
CA LEU A 101 -22.75 23.04 -14.33
C LEU A 101 -21.52 22.54 -13.59
N LEU A 102 -20.55 22.04 -14.34
CA LEU A 102 -19.24 21.62 -13.85
C LEU A 102 -18.29 22.83 -13.80
N LEU A 103 -17.68 23.03 -12.63
CA LEU A 103 -16.82 24.16 -12.29
C LEU A 103 -15.46 23.64 -11.77
N PRO A 104 -14.52 23.29 -12.68
CA PRO A 104 -13.15 22.93 -12.33
C PRO A 104 -12.40 24.13 -11.73
N ASP A 105 -11.62 23.89 -10.68
CA ASP A 105 -10.76 24.85 -9.97
C ASP A 105 -11.42 26.17 -9.54
N PHE A 106 -12.75 26.16 -9.42
CA PHE A 106 -13.52 27.37 -9.15
C PHE A 106 -13.42 27.87 -7.70
N HIS A 107 -12.86 27.05 -6.80
CA HIS A 107 -12.64 27.40 -5.39
C HIS A 107 -11.86 28.72 -5.22
N THR A 108 -10.96 29.02 -6.16
CA THR A 108 -10.16 30.26 -6.17
C THR A 108 -11.01 31.53 -6.29
N TYR A 109 -12.18 31.45 -6.95
CA TYR A 109 -13.06 32.59 -7.19
C TYR A 109 -14.10 32.81 -6.07
N LEU A 110 -14.25 31.86 -5.15
CA LEU A 110 -15.23 31.96 -4.06
C LEU A 110 -14.84 32.95 -2.95
N GLN A 111 -13.61 33.47 -3.00
CA GLN A 111 -13.19 34.57 -2.14
C GLN A 111 -13.88 35.90 -2.49
N ASP A 112 -14.39 36.04 -3.71
CA ASP A 112 -15.17 37.21 -4.13
C ASP A 112 -16.61 37.10 -3.56
N PRO A 113 -17.04 38.05 -2.70
CA PRO A 113 -18.38 38.03 -2.11
C PRO A 113 -19.51 38.05 -3.13
N VAL A 114 -19.31 38.66 -4.31
CA VAL A 114 -20.30 38.74 -5.38
C VAL A 114 -20.46 37.38 -6.05
N VAL A 115 -19.35 36.71 -6.36
CA VAL A 115 -19.34 35.36 -6.93
C VAL A 115 -19.99 34.38 -5.96
N LEU A 116 -19.59 34.40 -4.69
CA LEU A 116 -20.18 33.55 -3.65
C LEU A 116 -21.69 33.78 -3.49
N ARG A 117 -22.12 35.05 -3.54
CA ARG A 117 -23.54 35.40 -3.50
C ARG A 117 -24.31 34.83 -4.69
N LEU A 118 -23.76 34.90 -5.90
CA LEU A 118 -24.39 34.35 -7.10
C LEU A 118 -24.49 32.82 -7.06
N VAL A 119 -23.43 32.13 -6.62
CA VAL A 119 -23.45 30.67 -6.39
C VAL A 119 -24.57 30.29 -5.44
N LYS A 120 -24.69 31.01 -4.31
CA LYS A 120 -25.75 30.79 -3.33
C LYS A 120 -27.14 31.01 -3.91
N GLU A 121 -27.33 32.06 -4.72
CA GLU A 121 -28.62 32.35 -5.34
C GLU A 121 -29.03 31.28 -6.37
N ILE A 122 -28.10 30.77 -7.17
CA ILE A 122 -28.36 29.65 -8.09
C ILE A 122 -28.75 28.41 -7.29
N ALA A 123 -27.99 28.08 -6.24
CA ALA A 123 -28.26 26.92 -5.40
C ALA A 123 -29.63 27.01 -4.69
N GLN A 124 -30.05 28.21 -4.27
CA GLN A 124 -31.37 28.44 -3.67
C GLN A 124 -32.51 28.25 -4.67
N GLN A 125 -32.25 28.45 -5.96
CA GLN A 125 -33.22 28.26 -7.04
C GLN A 125 -33.25 26.84 -7.60
N TYR A 126 -32.45 25.91 -7.05
CA TYR A 126 -32.35 24.54 -7.53
C TYR A 126 -33.70 23.82 -7.67
N TYR A 127 -34.61 23.95 -6.69
CA TYR A 127 -35.93 23.32 -6.75
C TYR A 127 -36.87 23.90 -7.83
N VAL A 128 -36.51 25.05 -8.43
CA VAL A 128 -37.30 25.71 -9.48
C VAL A 128 -36.64 25.52 -10.85
N ASN A 129 -35.33 25.69 -10.92
CA ASN A 129 -34.57 25.69 -12.17
C ASN A 129 -33.90 24.34 -12.47
N ASN A 130 -33.80 23.44 -11.48
CA ASN A 130 -33.12 22.15 -11.59
C ASN A 130 -31.68 22.30 -12.12
N THR A 131 -30.97 23.33 -11.65
CA THR A 131 -29.59 23.62 -12.02
C THR A 131 -28.67 23.25 -10.86
N MET A 132 -27.91 22.17 -11.04
CA MET A 132 -26.95 21.67 -10.06
C MET A 132 -25.55 22.24 -10.34
N LEU A 133 -24.87 22.67 -9.28
CA LEU A 133 -23.48 23.10 -9.35
C LEU A 133 -22.57 21.97 -8.89
N VAL A 134 -21.57 21.61 -9.71
CA VAL A 134 -20.57 20.60 -9.37
C VAL A 134 -19.20 21.25 -9.37
N PHE A 135 -18.61 21.41 -8.19
CA PHE A 135 -17.25 21.89 -8.01
C PHE A 135 -16.26 20.73 -8.06
N VAL A 136 -15.18 20.89 -8.82
CA VAL A 136 -14.06 19.94 -8.85
C VAL A 136 -12.78 20.69 -8.54
N SER A 137 -12.03 20.24 -7.54
CA SER A 137 -10.67 20.73 -7.33
C SER A 137 -9.84 19.78 -6.48
N HIS A 138 -8.54 19.99 -6.42
CA HIS A 138 -7.62 19.22 -5.58
C HIS A 138 -7.82 19.44 -4.06
N ALA A 139 -8.33 20.61 -3.67
CA ALA A 139 -8.67 20.97 -2.30
C ALA A 139 -9.78 22.04 -2.33
N PHE A 140 -10.79 21.90 -1.47
CA PHE A 140 -11.93 22.82 -1.47
C PHE A 140 -12.37 23.14 -0.04
N ASP A 141 -12.05 24.35 0.44
CA ASP A 141 -12.58 24.85 1.70
C ASP A 141 -13.96 25.49 1.44
N VAL A 142 -15.03 24.85 1.92
CA VAL A 142 -16.40 25.25 1.60
C VAL A 142 -16.78 26.47 2.46
N PRO A 143 -17.17 27.61 1.84
CA PRO A 143 -17.65 28.77 2.59
C PRO A 143 -18.91 28.44 3.42
N ALA A 144 -18.95 28.94 4.65
CA ALA A 144 -20.05 28.71 5.61
C ALA A 144 -21.43 29.11 5.05
N GLU A 145 -21.47 30.05 4.10
CA GLU A 145 -22.68 30.54 3.46
C GLU A 145 -23.39 29.50 2.59
N ILE A 146 -22.66 28.51 2.06
CA ILE A 146 -23.15 27.47 1.15
C ILE A 146 -22.96 26.05 1.71
N GLU A 147 -22.20 25.87 2.79
CA GLU A 147 -21.89 24.58 3.42
C GLU A 147 -23.11 23.65 3.58
N ARG A 148 -24.22 24.18 4.10
CA ARG A 148 -25.47 23.40 4.32
C ARG A 148 -26.18 22.93 3.04
N MET A 149 -25.77 23.46 1.89
CA MET A 149 -26.33 23.17 0.58
C MET A 149 -25.40 22.27 -0.25
N CYS A 150 -24.22 21.95 0.30
CA CYS A 150 -23.20 21.13 -0.34
C CYS A 150 -23.25 19.69 0.14
N ILE A 151 -22.91 18.76 -0.75
CA ILE A 151 -22.51 17.40 -0.40
C ILE A 151 -21.09 17.15 -0.92
N HIS A 152 -20.24 16.59 -0.06
CA HIS A 152 -18.89 16.17 -0.46
C HIS A 152 -18.92 14.75 -1.03
N LEU A 153 -18.28 14.59 -2.19
CA LEU A 153 -18.06 13.30 -2.82
C LEU A 153 -16.56 13.05 -2.90
N GLU A 154 -16.11 12.04 -2.18
CA GLU A 154 -14.74 11.55 -2.30
C GLU A 154 -14.65 10.54 -3.44
N ILE A 155 -13.64 10.71 -4.31
CA ILE A 155 -13.31 9.69 -5.27
C ILE A 155 -12.60 8.53 -4.55
N SER A 156 -13.39 7.58 -4.04
CA SER A 156 -12.88 6.25 -3.69
C SER A 156 -12.04 5.63 -4.80
N MET A 157 -10.99 4.92 -4.39
CA MET A 157 -10.14 4.11 -5.24
C MET A 157 -10.95 3.05 -6.00
N PRO A 158 -10.53 2.67 -7.22
CA PRO A 158 -11.20 1.64 -7.99
C PRO A 158 -11.20 0.30 -7.24
N SER A 159 -12.33 -0.39 -7.27
CA SER A 159 -12.47 -1.73 -6.69
C SER A 159 -11.69 -2.76 -7.51
N THR A 160 -11.47 -3.95 -6.93
CA THR A 160 -10.84 -5.09 -7.62
C THR A 160 -11.55 -5.41 -8.94
N GLU A 161 -12.88 -5.35 -8.97
CA GLU A 161 -13.69 -5.56 -10.18
C GLU A 161 -13.44 -4.48 -11.24
N GLN A 162 -13.38 -3.21 -10.83
CA GLN A 162 -13.12 -2.09 -11.73
C GLN A 162 -11.70 -2.15 -12.31
N ILE A 163 -10.71 -2.52 -11.51
CA ILE A 163 -9.34 -2.75 -11.97
C ILE A 163 -9.30 -3.91 -12.97
N THR A 164 -10.04 -4.99 -12.69
CA THR A 164 -10.14 -6.15 -13.59
C THR A 164 -10.71 -5.74 -14.95
N GLU A 165 -11.78 -4.94 -14.96
CA GLU A 165 -12.35 -4.41 -16.21
C GLU A 165 -11.40 -3.43 -16.92
N LEU A 166 -10.65 -2.62 -16.17
CA LEU A 166 -9.63 -1.73 -16.72
C LEU A 166 -8.52 -2.51 -17.44
N VAL A 167 -8.03 -3.59 -16.83
CA VAL A 167 -7.03 -4.48 -17.44
C VAL A 167 -7.58 -5.12 -18.72
N LYS A 168 -8.81 -5.67 -18.69
CA LYS A 168 -9.45 -6.24 -19.88
C LYS A 168 -9.61 -5.21 -20.99
N LYS A 169 -9.98 -3.97 -20.66
CA LYS A 169 -10.16 -2.88 -21.62
C LYS A 169 -8.84 -2.53 -22.30
N GLU A 170 -7.77 -2.33 -21.54
CA GLU A 170 -6.45 -2.00 -22.10
C GLU A 170 -5.85 -3.17 -22.89
N ALA A 171 -6.04 -4.41 -22.43
CA ALA A 171 -5.62 -5.61 -23.18
C ALA A 171 -6.35 -5.73 -24.54
N ARG A 172 -7.65 -5.41 -24.60
CA ARG A 172 -8.41 -5.36 -25.87
C ARG A 172 -7.87 -4.28 -26.81
N ILE A 173 -7.57 -3.09 -26.27
CA ILE A 173 -6.99 -1.98 -27.06
C ILE A 173 -5.64 -2.37 -27.64
N TRP A 174 -4.79 -3.03 -26.86
CA TRP A 174 -3.49 -3.53 -27.33
C TRP A 174 -3.66 -4.59 -28.42
N ALA A 175 -4.52 -5.60 -28.20
CA ALA A 175 -4.76 -6.68 -29.16
C ALA A 175 -5.30 -6.16 -30.50
N LEU A 176 -6.13 -5.12 -30.49
CA LEU A 176 -6.61 -4.46 -31.72
C LEU A 176 -5.48 -3.74 -32.49
N LYS A 177 -4.44 -3.27 -31.79
CA LYS A 177 -3.30 -2.57 -32.42
C LYS A 177 -2.22 -3.51 -32.92
N THR A 178 -1.90 -4.57 -32.17
CA THR A 178 -0.80 -5.50 -32.50
C THR A 178 -1.29 -6.73 -33.26
N ASN A 179 -2.60 -6.99 -33.29
CA ASN A 179 -3.21 -8.20 -33.84
C ASN A 179 -2.72 -9.50 -33.16
N GLU A 180 -2.21 -9.39 -31.94
CA GLU A 180 -1.74 -10.49 -31.11
C GLU A 180 -2.58 -10.63 -29.83
N LYS A 181 -2.57 -11.82 -29.22
CA LYS A 181 -3.19 -12.05 -27.91
C LYS A 181 -2.15 -11.87 -26.81
N LEU A 182 -2.56 -11.19 -25.74
CA LEU A 182 -1.74 -11.03 -24.53
C LEU A 182 -1.35 -12.42 -23.99
N LYS A 183 -0.04 -12.60 -23.73
CA LYS A 183 0.48 -13.84 -23.15
C LYS A 183 0.67 -13.63 -21.64
N GLY A 184 0.00 -14.40 -20.81
CA GLY A 184 0.16 -14.27 -19.36
C GLY A 184 -0.54 -15.40 -18.63
N ASP A 185 0.03 -15.80 -17.49
CA ASP A 185 -0.60 -16.76 -16.58
C ASP A 185 -1.73 -16.06 -15.80
N SER A 186 -2.82 -16.79 -15.54
CA SER A 186 -3.92 -16.34 -14.68
C SER A 186 -3.40 -15.86 -13.32
N ARG A 187 -2.36 -16.52 -12.79
CA ARG A 187 -1.77 -16.17 -11.51
C ARG A 187 -1.02 -14.83 -11.52
N ALA A 188 -0.33 -14.51 -12.61
CA ALA A 188 0.38 -13.23 -12.77
C ALA A 188 -0.61 -12.07 -12.95
N MET A 189 -1.72 -12.32 -13.65
CA MET A 189 -2.83 -11.39 -13.78
C MET A 189 -3.46 -11.06 -12.42
N ASP A 190 -3.76 -12.08 -11.62
CA ASP A 190 -4.34 -11.90 -10.29
C ASP A 190 -3.40 -11.12 -9.37
N LEU A 191 -2.09 -11.41 -9.42
CA LEU A 191 -1.09 -10.65 -8.67
C LEU A 191 -1.05 -9.19 -9.12
N LEU A 192 -1.03 -8.91 -10.44
CA LEU A 192 -1.04 -7.55 -10.95
C LEU A 192 -2.27 -6.79 -10.46
N ILE A 193 -3.48 -7.38 -10.57
CA ILE A 193 -4.72 -6.77 -10.09
C ILE A 193 -4.62 -6.47 -8.60
N ARG A 194 -4.18 -7.43 -7.77
CA ARG A 194 -3.98 -7.24 -6.32
C ARG A 194 -3.04 -6.06 -6.02
N HIS A 195 -1.98 -5.89 -6.81
CA HIS A 195 -1.01 -4.81 -6.60
C HIS A 195 -1.50 -3.44 -7.09
N LEU A 196 -2.40 -3.40 -8.08
CA LEU A 196 -3.04 -2.18 -8.56
C LEU A 196 -4.15 -1.67 -7.63
N VAL A 197 -4.74 -2.54 -6.78
CA VAL A 197 -5.73 -2.12 -5.77
C VAL A 197 -5.11 -1.09 -4.82
N GLY A 198 -5.80 0.02 -4.60
CA GLY A 198 -5.27 1.14 -3.79
C GLY A 198 -4.41 2.12 -4.58
N LEU A 199 -4.44 2.08 -5.92
CA LEU A 199 -3.98 3.17 -6.80
C LEU A 199 -5.16 3.94 -7.38
N THR A 200 -4.93 5.19 -7.82
CA THR A 200 -5.93 5.91 -8.62
C THR A 200 -6.17 5.18 -9.95
N GLU A 201 -7.32 5.39 -10.59
CA GLU A 201 -7.60 4.77 -11.89
C GLU A 201 -6.58 5.20 -12.96
N ALA A 202 -6.16 6.47 -12.95
CA ALA A 202 -5.16 7.00 -13.87
C ALA A 202 -3.80 6.30 -13.70
N ASP A 203 -3.35 6.15 -12.46
CA ASP A 203 -2.10 5.44 -12.15
C ASP A 203 -2.20 3.97 -12.51
N ALA A 204 -3.30 3.30 -12.10
CA ALA A 204 -3.55 1.91 -12.43
C ALA A 204 -3.51 1.70 -13.95
N ARG A 205 -4.18 2.55 -14.73
CA ARG A 205 -4.17 2.52 -16.19
C ARG A 205 -2.77 2.68 -16.76
N ARG A 206 -1.98 3.62 -16.22
CA ARG A 206 -0.59 3.84 -16.65
C ARG A 206 0.27 2.59 -16.42
N PHE A 207 0.12 1.95 -15.26
CA PHE A 207 0.85 0.73 -14.92
C PHE A 207 0.42 -0.47 -15.75
N ILE A 208 -0.88 -0.65 -15.95
CA ILE A 208 -1.43 -1.67 -16.84
C ILE A 208 -0.85 -1.50 -18.25
N ARG A 209 -0.79 -0.26 -18.75
CA ARG A 209 -0.21 0.02 -20.07
C ARG A 209 1.27 -0.35 -20.11
N SER A 210 2.07 0.04 -19.13
CA SER A 210 3.49 -0.35 -19.08
C SER A 210 3.64 -1.87 -19.10
N ALA A 211 2.91 -2.57 -18.23
CA ALA A 211 2.96 -4.04 -18.12
C ALA A 211 2.46 -4.79 -19.37
N ILE A 212 1.64 -4.17 -20.23
CA ILE A 212 1.12 -4.81 -21.45
C ILE A 212 1.94 -4.42 -22.69
N TYR A 213 2.41 -3.17 -22.78
CA TYR A 213 3.01 -2.63 -24.01
C TYR A 213 4.49 -2.97 -24.17
N ASP A 214 5.21 -3.31 -23.11
CA ASP A 214 6.67 -3.51 -23.17
C ASP A 214 7.06 -4.79 -23.94
N ASP A 215 6.34 -5.89 -23.77
CA ASP A 215 6.63 -7.17 -24.46
C ASP A 215 5.38 -8.01 -24.84
N GLY A 216 4.17 -7.51 -24.55
CA GLY A 216 2.92 -8.25 -24.77
C GLY A 216 2.68 -9.38 -23.76
N ALA A 217 3.42 -9.40 -22.64
CA ALA A 217 3.28 -10.38 -21.58
C ALA A 217 3.27 -9.75 -20.18
N ILE A 218 2.42 -10.27 -19.29
CA ILE A 218 2.45 -9.86 -17.88
C ILE A 218 3.38 -10.81 -17.12
N THR A 219 4.54 -10.30 -16.71
CA THR A 219 5.59 -11.06 -16.02
C THR A 219 5.78 -10.60 -14.57
N HIS A 220 6.56 -11.36 -13.79
CA HIS A 220 6.91 -10.99 -12.42
C HIS A 220 7.73 -9.69 -12.33
N SER A 221 8.49 -9.33 -13.38
CA SER A 221 9.23 -8.06 -13.44
C SER A 221 8.32 -6.84 -13.54
N ASP A 222 7.17 -6.98 -14.21
CA ASP A 222 6.22 -5.87 -14.37
C ASP A 222 5.55 -5.54 -13.04
N ILE A 223 5.22 -6.58 -12.27
CA ILE A 223 4.70 -6.44 -10.90
C ILE A 223 5.67 -5.62 -10.05
N LYS A 224 6.98 -5.89 -10.17
CA LYS A 224 8.03 -5.13 -9.45
C LYS A 224 8.00 -3.65 -9.80
N ALA A 225 7.91 -3.29 -11.08
CA ALA A 225 7.88 -1.89 -11.52
C ALA A 225 6.62 -1.13 -11.04
N VAL A 226 5.46 -1.79 -11.07
CA VAL A 226 4.21 -1.23 -10.52
C VAL A 226 4.35 -0.98 -9.01
N MET A 227 4.91 -1.94 -8.29
CA MET A 227 5.14 -1.82 -6.85
C MET A 227 6.14 -0.73 -6.49
N ASP A 228 7.26 -0.63 -7.22
CA ASP A 228 8.28 0.41 -7.07
C ASP A 228 7.69 1.83 -7.22
N ALA A 229 6.80 2.00 -8.18
CA ALA A 229 6.23 3.30 -8.50
C ALA A 229 5.05 3.66 -7.58
N LYS A 230 4.16 2.69 -7.27
CA LYS A 230 3.14 2.84 -6.22
C LYS A 230 3.77 3.26 -4.90
N TYR A 231 4.89 2.64 -4.55
CA TYR A 231 5.60 2.94 -3.32
C TYR A 231 6.23 4.34 -3.32
N ARG A 232 6.85 4.78 -4.42
CA ARG A 232 7.36 6.15 -4.56
C ARG A 232 6.27 7.22 -4.35
N MET A 233 5.03 6.91 -4.72
CA MET A 233 3.89 7.82 -4.53
C MET A 233 3.39 7.84 -3.09
N LEU A 234 3.39 6.69 -2.41
CA LEU A 234 2.89 6.53 -1.04
C LEU A 234 3.91 6.89 0.05
N SER A 235 5.22 6.73 -0.21
CA SER A 235 6.29 6.95 0.78
C SER A 235 6.94 8.33 0.67
N LYS A 236 6.16 9.41 0.74
CA LYS A 236 6.73 10.77 0.86
C LYS A 236 7.54 10.97 2.16
N GLY A 237 7.26 10.18 3.22
CA GLY A 237 7.92 10.26 4.53
C GLY A 237 9.18 9.39 4.73
N GLY A 238 9.39 8.34 3.94
CA GLY A 238 10.62 7.52 3.97
C GLY A 238 10.77 6.50 5.12
N ALA A 239 9.79 6.38 6.03
CA ALA A 239 9.81 5.37 7.10
C ALA A 239 9.35 3.97 6.64
N ILE A 240 8.67 3.92 5.49
CA ILE A 240 7.96 2.84 4.77
C ILE A 240 8.70 1.70 4.04
N THR A 241 10.00 1.45 4.09
CA THR A 241 10.65 0.78 2.92
C THR A 241 10.05 -0.55 2.40
N TYR A 242 9.80 -0.68 1.08
CA TYR A 242 9.39 -1.97 0.48
C TYR A 242 10.59 -2.91 0.38
N SER A 243 10.41 -4.17 0.77
CA SER A 243 11.43 -5.21 0.64
C SER A 243 11.10 -6.14 -0.52
N PHE A 244 11.94 -6.09 -1.56
CA PHE A 244 11.85 -6.99 -2.73
C PHE A 244 12.53 -8.35 -2.50
N ASP A 245 13.31 -8.46 -1.44
CA ASP A 245 14.02 -9.68 -1.07
C ASP A 245 13.08 -10.58 -0.26
N LEU A 246 12.13 -11.20 -0.96
CA LEU A 246 11.26 -12.23 -0.43
C LEU A 246 11.98 -13.57 -0.47
N ALA A 247 11.70 -14.42 0.51
CA ALA A 247 12.26 -15.76 0.60
C ALA A 247 11.14 -16.80 0.56
N ASP A 248 11.48 -18.05 0.22
CA ASP A 248 10.59 -19.19 0.47
C ASP A 248 10.84 -19.77 1.87
N PHE A 249 9.82 -20.33 2.51
CA PHE A 249 9.99 -21.05 3.76
C PHE A 249 10.94 -22.26 3.65
N SER A 250 11.16 -22.82 2.46
CA SER A 250 12.18 -23.83 2.21
C SER A 250 13.60 -23.34 2.47
N GLU A 251 13.82 -22.03 2.46
CA GLU A 251 15.12 -21.42 2.76
C GLU A 251 15.38 -21.29 4.27
N ILE A 252 14.40 -21.60 5.11
CA ILE A 252 14.54 -21.58 6.56
C ILE A 252 14.57 -23.01 7.09
N GLY A 253 15.72 -23.41 7.63
CA GLY A 253 15.81 -24.64 8.42
C GLY A 253 15.07 -24.49 9.75
N GLY A 254 14.15 -25.41 10.05
CA GLY A 254 13.32 -25.39 11.26
C GLY A 254 11.99 -24.65 11.06
N PHE A 255 11.46 -24.03 12.12
CA PHE A 255 10.22 -23.23 12.09
C PHE A 255 8.93 -24.01 11.76
N GLY A 256 8.91 -25.33 11.95
CA GLY A 256 7.78 -26.19 11.58
C GLY A 256 6.47 -25.81 12.28
N ARG A 257 6.52 -25.52 13.58
CA ARG A 257 5.35 -25.07 14.34
C ARG A 257 4.85 -23.70 13.86
N LEU A 258 5.76 -22.75 13.59
CA LEU A 258 5.36 -21.44 13.04
C LEU A 258 4.69 -21.60 11.67
N LYS A 259 5.29 -22.38 10.77
CA LYS A 259 4.75 -22.62 9.42
C LYS A 259 3.33 -23.20 9.50
N SER A 260 3.14 -24.23 10.32
CA SER A 260 1.82 -24.85 10.52
C SER A 260 0.77 -23.87 11.04
N TRP A 261 1.17 -22.98 11.95
CA TRP A 261 0.28 -21.96 12.52
C TRP A 261 -0.10 -20.86 11.50
N LEU A 262 0.81 -20.51 10.59
CA LEU A 262 0.59 -19.56 9.50
C LEU A 262 -0.32 -20.12 8.41
N GLU A 263 -0.16 -21.38 8.02
CA GLU A 263 -0.99 -22.02 6.99
C GLU A 263 -2.47 -22.03 7.37
N VAL A 264 -2.80 -22.22 8.65
CA VAL A 264 -4.19 -22.14 9.15
C VAL A 264 -4.76 -20.72 9.01
N ARG A 265 -3.93 -19.68 9.15
CA ARG A 265 -4.35 -18.27 9.15
C ARG A 265 -4.39 -17.64 7.77
N LYS A 266 -3.60 -18.15 6.84
CA LYS A 266 -3.44 -17.60 5.49
C LYS A 266 -4.78 -17.37 4.77
N PRO A 267 -5.74 -18.32 4.72
CA PRO A 267 -7.01 -18.09 4.04
C PRO A 267 -7.85 -16.96 4.68
N PHE A 268 -7.85 -16.86 6.01
CA PHE A 268 -8.56 -15.81 6.75
C PHE A 268 -7.92 -14.44 6.52
N PHE A 269 -6.59 -14.38 6.53
CA PHE A 269 -5.85 -13.15 6.27
C PHE A 269 -6.04 -12.66 4.82
N LEU A 270 -6.04 -13.55 3.84
CA LEU A 270 -6.24 -13.21 2.43
C LEU A 270 -7.72 -12.95 2.08
N GLY A 271 -8.66 -13.31 2.95
CA GLY A 271 -10.08 -13.10 2.73
C GLY A 271 -10.72 -14.12 1.80
N GLU A 272 -10.12 -15.30 1.69
CA GLU A 272 -10.58 -16.40 0.84
C GLU A 272 -11.76 -17.18 1.47
N VAL A 273 -12.06 -16.92 2.74
CA VAL A 273 -13.15 -17.56 3.49
C VAL A 273 -14.29 -16.56 3.68
N GLU A 274 -15.37 -16.71 2.93
CA GLU A 274 -16.61 -15.93 3.09
C GLU A 274 -17.50 -16.52 4.21
N GLY A 275 -18.20 -15.66 4.95
CA GLY A 275 -19.28 -16.07 5.86
C GLY A 275 -18.89 -16.47 7.29
N ALA A 276 -17.59 -16.51 7.63
CA ALA A 276 -17.15 -16.69 9.01
C ALA A 276 -16.94 -15.31 9.67
N ALA A 277 -17.73 -15.00 10.71
CA ALA A 277 -17.49 -13.84 11.57
C ALA A 277 -16.28 -14.10 12.48
N MET A 278 -15.09 -14.18 11.87
CA MET A 278 -13.81 -14.34 12.57
C MET A 278 -12.94 -13.11 12.39
N ASP A 279 -12.21 -12.77 13.44
CA ASP A 279 -11.28 -11.67 13.45
C ASP A 279 -10.12 -11.91 12.46
N ILE A 280 -9.64 -10.85 11.83
CA ILE A 280 -8.51 -10.89 10.91
C ILE A 280 -7.23 -11.17 11.72
N PRO A 281 -6.39 -12.13 11.31
CA PRO A 281 -5.10 -12.38 11.97
C PRO A 281 -4.24 -11.11 12.02
N LYS A 282 -3.82 -10.69 13.21
CA LYS A 282 -3.15 -9.40 13.41
C LYS A 282 -1.64 -9.46 13.20
N GLY A 283 -1.02 -10.59 13.54
CA GLY A 283 0.44 -10.68 13.47
C GLY A 283 1.06 -11.55 14.54
N LEU A 284 2.39 -11.53 14.55
CA LEU A 284 3.22 -12.25 15.51
C LEU A 284 4.46 -11.45 15.90
N MET A 285 5.06 -11.85 17.01
CA MET A 285 6.38 -11.37 17.43
C MET A 285 7.38 -12.52 17.46
N LEU A 286 8.57 -12.30 16.91
CA LEU A 286 9.71 -13.21 16.95
C LEU A 286 10.74 -12.66 17.94
N ILE A 287 10.85 -13.29 19.11
CA ILE A 287 11.86 -12.98 20.12
C ILE A 287 12.91 -14.07 20.05
N GLY A 288 14.20 -13.74 20.07
CA GLY A 288 15.17 -14.83 20.06
C GLY A 288 16.60 -14.43 19.83
N VAL A 289 17.47 -15.43 19.74
CA VAL A 289 18.90 -15.25 19.55
C VAL A 289 19.17 -14.56 18.20
N GLN A 290 20.09 -13.59 18.20
CA GLN A 290 20.47 -12.85 17.00
C GLN A 290 21.03 -13.81 15.94
N GLY A 291 20.75 -13.55 14.66
CA GLY A 291 21.25 -14.39 13.56
C GLY A 291 20.53 -15.73 13.37
N CYS A 292 19.45 -16.02 14.10
CA CYS A 292 18.68 -17.27 13.99
C CYS A 292 17.47 -17.18 13.04
N GLY A 293 17.51 -16.31 12.02
CA GLY A 293 16.50 -16.30 10.94
C GLY A 293 15.21 -15.52 11.20
N LYS A 294 15.12 -14.68 12.23
CA LYS A 294 13.91 -13.87 12.51
C LYS A 294 13.51 -12.96 11.33
N SER A 295 14.46 -12.20 10.79
CA SER A 295 14.24 -11.33 9.63
C SER A 295 13.91 -12.14 8.37
N LEU A 296 14.53 -13.32 8.21
CA LEU A 296 14.24 -14.23 7.10
C LEU A 296 12.83 -14.83 7.20
N ALA A 297 12.34 -15.09 8.42
CA ALA A 297 10.97 -15.54 8.65
C ALA A 297 9.95 -14.49 8.22
N ALA A 298 10.17 -13.19 8.51
CA ALA A 298 9.31 -12.12 8.01
C ALA A 298 9.23 -12.11 6.47
N LYS A 299 10.38 -12.25 5.79
CA LYS A 299 10.48 -12.38 4.33
C LYS A 299 9.74 -13.61 3.79
N SER A 300 9.85 -14.73 4.49
CA SER A 300 9.22 -15.99 4.10
C SER A 300 7.70 -15.98 4.27
N ILE A 301 7.19 -15.29 5.30
CA ILE A 301 5.74 -15.09 5.50
C ILE A 301 5.15 -14.35 4.30
N ALA A 302 5.74 -13.19 3.95
CA ALA A 302 5.28 -12.39 2.82
C ALA A 302 5.40 -13.15 1.48
N GLY A 303 6.53 -13.83 1.25
CA GLY A 303 6.76 -14.66 0.07
C GLY A 303 5.73 -15.79 -0.08
N SER A 304 5.52 -16.58 0.97
CA SER A 304 4.54 -17.68 0.96
C SER A 304 3.11 -17.21 0.76
N TRP A 305 2.75 -16.05 1.31
CA TRP A 305 1.42 -15.48 1.18
C TRP A 305 1.21 -14.74 -0.16
N GLY A 306 2.29 -14.45 -0.88
CA GLY A 306 2.24 -13.70 -2.14
C GLY A 306 1.78 -12.25 -1.95
N VAL A 307 2.18 -11.64 -0.82
CA VAL A 307 1.79 -10.27 -0.46
C VAL A 307 3.02 -9.37 -0.28
N PRO A 308 2.87 -8.04 -0.46
CA PRO A 308 3.89 -7.04 -0.15
C PRO A 308 4.55 -7.22 1.21
N LEU A 309 5.88 -7.05 1.27
CA LEU A 309 6.62 -6.89 2.53
C LEU A 309 7.02 -5.43 2.72
N LEU A 310 6.45 -4.79 3.73
CA LEU A 310 6.74 -3.42 4.14
C LEU A 310 7.62 -3.45 5.38
N LYS A 311 8.76 -2.77 5.35
CA LYS A 311 9.65 -2.62 6.51
C LYS A 311 9.47 -1.23 7.11
N LEU A 312 9.03 -1.18 8.36
CA LEU A 312 8.98 0.05 9.15
C LEU A 312 10.35 0.30 9.80
N ASP A 313 10.98 1.42 9.44
CA ASP A 313 12.26 1.85 10.03
C ASP A 313 12.03 2.95 11.07
N PHE A 314 12.21 2.60 12.34
CA PHE A 314 12.14 3.57 13.44
C PHE A 314 13.26 4.62 13.39
N GLY A 315 14.47 4.27 12.93
CA GLY A 315 15.55 5.25 12.79
C GLY A 315 15.20 6.37 11.79
N ALA A 316 14.50 6.01 10.70
CA ALA A 316 14.01 6.98 9.73
C ALA A 316 12.91 7.90 10.30
N LEU A 317 12.12 7.42 11.28
CA LEU A 317 11.10 8.21 11.96
C LEU A 317 11.70 9.30 12.87
N PHE A 318 12.78 8.99 13.59
CA PHE A 318 13.41 9.93 14.53
C PHE A 318 14.38 10.92 13.87
N ASN A 319 14.94 10.59 12.70
CA ASN A 319 15.92 11.46 12.01
C ASN A 319 15.30 12.69 11.30
N LYS A 320 13.99 12.72 11.07
CA LYS A 320 13.32 13.82 10.33
C LYS A 320 12.55 14.73 11.29
N TYR A 321 13.20 15.83 11.68
CA TYR A 321 12.68 16.98 12.43
C TYR A 321 11.98 16.66 13.76
N ILE A 322 12.63 17.10 14.86
CA ILE A 322 12.09 17.08 16.22
C ILE A 322 10.74 17.82 16.22
N GLY A 323 9.63 17.07 16.25
CA GLY A 323 8.25 17.60 16.24
C GLY A 323 7.24 16.85 15.36
N GLU A 324 7.67 16.12 14.31
CA GLU A 324 6.75 15.46 13.36
C GLU A 324 6.77 13.92 13.40
N THR A 325 7.52 13.29 14.30
CA THR A 325 7.70 11.83 14.36
C THR A 325 6.39 11.05 14.45
N GLU A 326 5.43 11.53 15.24
CA GLU A 326 4.12 10.89 15.41
C GLU A 326 3.25 10.99 14.13
N LYS A 327 3.33 12.13 13.44
CA LYS A 327 2.67 12.35 12.15
C LYS A 327 3.26 11.40 11.10
N ASN A 328 4.59 11.32 11.04
CA ASN A 328 5.29 10.41 10.11
C ASN A 328 4.94 8.95 10.38
N LEU A 329 4.82 8.54 11.65
CA LEU A 329 4.37 7.19 11.99
C LEU A 329 2.92 6.96 11.54
N ARG A 330 2.00 7.90 11.79
CA ARG A 330 0.61 7.78 11.31
C ARG A 330 0.53 7.68 9.79
N GLU A 331 1.28 8.50 9.07
CA GLU A 331 1.32 8.46 7.61
C GLU A 331 1.88 7.12 7.10
N ALA A 332 2.94 6.61 7.74
CA ALA A 332 3.48 5.30 7.45
C ALA A 332 2.44 4.18 7.68
N LEU A 333 1.81 4.15 8.85
CA LEU A 333 0.80 3.13 9.17
C LEU A 333 -0.41 3.20 8.22
N ARG A 334 -0.90 4.41 7.89
CA ARG A 334 -1.94 4.60 6.86
C ARG A 334 -1.49 4.10 5.49
N ALA A 335 -0.24 4.34 5.10
CA ALA A 335 0.29 3.81 3.85
C ALA A 335 0.31 2.27 3.85
N ALA A 336 0.61 1.64 4.99
CA ALA A 336 0.52 0.19 5.13
C ALA A 336 -0.92 -0.34 5.01
N GLU A 337 -1.90 0.36 5.61
CA GLU A 337 -3.33 0.03 5.47
C GLU A 337 -3.81 0.15 4.02
N MET A 338 -3.41 1.22 3.31
CA MET A 338 -3.74 1.42 1.89
C MET A 338 -3.11 0.35 0.97
N LEU A 339 -2.05 -0.31 1.45
CA LEU A 339 -1.34 -1.37 0.75
C LEU A 339 -1.81 -2.78 1.15
N ALA A 340 -2.80 -2.89 2.05
CA ALA A 340 -3.34 -4.18 2.45
C ALA A 340 -3.99 -4.92 1.25
N PRO A 341 -3.87 -6.25 1.14
CA PRO A 341 -3.23 -7.15 2.11
C PRO A 341 -1.69 -7.11 2.04
N CYS A 342 -1.02 -6.93 3.18
CA CYS A 342 0.45 -6.84 3.25
C CYS A 342 1.02 -7.36 4.57
N VAL A 343 2.32 -7.67 4.59
CA VAL A 343 3.09 -7.91 5.82
C VAL A 343 3.83 -6.64 6.21
N LEU A 344 3.61 -6.14 7.42
CA LEU A 344 4.36 -5.05 8.02
C LEU A 344 5.41 -5.60 8.97
N TRP A 345 6.66 -5.62 8.53
CA TRP A 345 7.82 -6.02 9.29
C TRP A 345 8.40 -4.85 10.08
N ILE A 346 8.47 -5.03 11.41
CA ILE A 346 9.11 -4.11 12.34
C ILE A 346 10.34 -4.83 12.90
N ASP A 347 11.52 -4.46 12.42
CA ASP A 347 12.76 -5.12 12.82
C ASP A 347 13.38 -4.46 14.05
N GLU A 348 13.83 -5.28 15.01
CA GLU A 348 14.47 -4.85 16.24
C GLU A 348 13.68 -3.72 16.94
N ILE A 349 12.39 -3.99 17.15
CA ILE A 349 11.41 -3.02 17.66
C ILE A 349 11.87 -2.38 18.98
N GLU A 350 12.62 -3.13 19.80
CA GLU A 350 13.20 -2.66 21.04
C GLU A 350 14.20 -1.51 20.82
N LYS A 351 15.02 -1.54 19.76
CA LYS A 351 16.00 -0.49 19.46
C LYS A 351 15.35 0.80 18.99
N GLY A 352 14.29 0.65 18.19
CA GLY A 352 13.50 1.78 17.71
C GLY A 352 12.82 2.52 18.86
N ILE A 353 12.34 1.78 19.86
CA ILE A 353 11.64 2.37 21.00
C ILE A 353 12.66 2.87 22.04
N SER A 354 13.71 2.10 22.35
CA SER A 354 14.69 2.41 23.40
C SER A 354 15.58 3.63 23.09
N SER A 355 15.87 3.88 21.81
CA SER A 355 16.76 4.97 21.38
C SER A 355 16.20 6.38 21.63
N GLY A 356 14.90 6.52 21.91
CA GLY A 356 14.30 7.80 22.33
C GLY A 356 14.17 8.00 23.85
N PHE A 357 14.70 7.10 24.68
CA PHE A 357 14.64 7.24 26.15
C PHE A 357 15.82 8.01 26.77
N GLY A 358 16.80 8.45 25.98
CA GLY A 358 17.83 9.40 26.41
C GLY A 358 17.42 10.84 26.05
N ASP A 359 17.29 11.71 27.05
CA ASP A 359 16.85 13.13 27.01
C ASP A 359 15.44 13.45 26.45
N ASP A 360 14.80 12.59 25.63
CA ASP A 360 13.53 12.90 24.95
C ASP A 360 12.40 11.86 25.20
N SER A 361 12.32 11.34 26.43
CA SER A 361 11.40 10.26 26.86
C SER A 361 9.92 10.45 26.50
N GLY A 362 9.45 11.69 26.35
CA GLY A 362 8.07 12.01 25.97
C GLY A 362 7.74 11.74 24.50
N THR A 363 8.72 11.77 23.60
CA THR A 363 8.51 11.53 22.16
C THR A 363 8.41 10.03 21.88
N ALA A 364 9.32 9.22 22.43
CA ALA A 364 9.30 7.76 22.30
C ALA A 364 8.00 7.14 22.85
N GLY A 365 7.54 7.60 24.02
CA GLY A 365 6.29 7.15 24.63
C GLY A 365 5.05 7.44 23.77
N ARG A 366 4.99 8.62 23.13
CA ARG A 366 3.89 8.99 22.21
C ARG A 366 3.88 8.19 20.92
N VAL A 367 5.06 7.95 20.34
CA VAL A 367 5.23 7.09 19.17
C VAL A 367 4.79 5.66 19.47
N LEU A 368 5.22 5.11 20.61
CA LEU A 368 4.76 3.80 21.08
C LEU A 368 3.25 3.78 21.28
N GLY A 369 2.68 4.78 21.96
CA GLY A 369 1.23 4.89 22.16
C GLY A 369 0.45 4.90 20.85
N THR A 370 0.94 5.61 19.84
CA THR A 370 0.35 5.66 18.49
C THR A 370 0.39 4.29 17.83
N LEU A 371 1.53 3.60 17.86
CA LEU A 371 1.65 2.25 17.32
C LEU A 371 0.71 1.29 18.03
N LEU A 372 0.68 1.31 19.37
CA LEU A 372 -0.15 0.40 20.17
C LEU A 372 -1.65 0.60 19.94
N THR A 373 -2.07 1.86 19.78
CA THR A 373 -3.46 2.22 19.45
C THR A 373 -3.81 1.68 18.07
N TRP A 374 -2.94 1.93 17.08
CA TRP A 374 -3.12 1.39 15.75
C TRP A 374 -3.18 -0.15 15.73
N MET A 375 -2.29 -0.86 16.41
CA MET A 375 -2.33 -2.33 16.51
C MET A 375 -3.64 -2.86 17.11
N ALA A 376 -4.24 -2.11 18.05
CA ALA A 376 -5.49 -2.49 18.68
C ALA A 376 -6.69 -2.27 17.74
N GLU A 377 -6.72 -1.13 17.05
CA GLU A 377 -7.85 -0.65 16.23
C GLU A 377 -7.78 -1.07 14.76
N ASN A 378 -6.61 -1.52 14.28
CA ASN A 378 -6.42 -1.85 12.87
C ASN A 378 -7.33 -3.02 12.46
N SER A 379 -8.26 -2.72 11.54
CA SER A 379 -9.16 -3.67 10.89
C SER A 379 -8.74 -3.97 9.45
N SER A 380 -7.62 -3.42 8.97
CA SER A 380 -7.08 -3.74 7.64
C SER A 380 -6.39 -5.10 7.65
N ARG A 381 -6.20 -5.68 6.46
CA ARG A 381 -5.43 -6.92 6.26
C ARG A 381 -3.92 -6.62 6.28
N THR A 382 -3.43 -6.04 7.36
CA THR A 382 -1.99 -5.80 7.58
C THR A 382 -1.48 -6.75 8.65
N PHE A 383 -0.66 -7.73 8.25
CA PHE A 383 -0.10 -8.72 9.16
C PHE A 383 1.22 -8.23 9.74
N ILE A 384 1.28 -8.02 11.04
CA ILE A 384 2.46 -7.47 11.69
C ILE A 384 3.46 -8.59 12.01
N VAL A 385 4.72 -8.41 11.62
CA VAL A 385 5.83 -9.26 12.08
C VAL A 385 6.82 -8.39 12.81
N ALA A 386 6.81 -8.43 14.14
CA ALA A 386 7.79 -7.71 14.96
C ALA A 386 8.95 -8.64 15.34
N THR A 387 10.19 -8.16 15.30
CA THR A 387 11.36 -8.92 15.79
C THR A 387 11.97 -8.22 17.00
N ALA A 388 12.48 -9.01 17.94
CA ALA A 388 13.25 -8.51 19.08
C ALA A 388 14.42 -9.44 19.44
N ASN A 389 15.53 -8.83 19.81
CA ASN A 389 16.75 -9.50 20.29
C ASN A 389 16.99 -9.24 21.79
N ASN A 390 16.60 -8.07 22.29
CA ASN A 390 16.76 -7.71 23.70
C ASN A 390 15.42 -7.49 24.41
N ILE A 391 15.07 -8.41 25.30
CA ILE A 391 13.80 -8.37 26.00
C ILE A 391 13.73 -7.32 27.10
N GLU A 392 14.86 -6.93 27.69
CA GLU A 392 14.90 -5.95 28.78
C GLU A 392 14.52 -4.54 28.29
N GLN A 393 14.74 -4.28 27.01
CA GLN A 393 14.41 -3.01 26.36
C GLN A 393 13.01 -3.00 25.72
N LEU A 394 12.31 -4.14 25.75
CA LEU A 394 11.00 -4.26 25.13
C LEU A 394 9.91 -3.74 26.08
N PRO A 395 9.09 -2.77 25.65
CA PRO A 395 7.95 -2.33 26.45
C PRO A 395 6.98 -3.49 26.72
N PRO A 396 6.59 -3.73 28.00
CA PRO A 396 5.70 -4.84 28.36
C PRO A 396 4.32 -4.73 27.70
N GLU A 397 3.93 -3.53 27.31
CA GLU A 397 2.69 -3.28 26.59
C GLU A 397 2.63 -4.08 25.27
N LEU A 398 3.74 -4.23 24.54
CA LEU A 398 3.78 -5.02 23.29
C LEU A 398 3.48 -6.51 23.50
N LEU A 399 3.70 -7.02 24.71
CA LEU A 399 3.47 -8.44 25.06
C LEU A 399 1.98 -8.76 25.33
N ARG A 400 1.11 -7.74 25.40
CA ARG A 400 -0.30 -7.94 25.71
C ARG A 400 -1.04 -8.61 24.55
N LYS A 401 -1.68 -9.75 24.83
CA LYS A 401 -2.57 -10.46 23.90
C LYS A 401 -3.68 -9.53 23.39
N GLY A 402 -4.01 -9.65 22.10
CA GLY A 402 -4.99 -8.80 21.39
C GLY A 402 -4.37 -7.74 20.48
N ARG A 403 -3.05 -7.54 20.55
CA ARG A 403 -2.26 -6.69 19.65
C ARG A 403 -1.53 -7.50 18.60
N LEU A 404 -0.94 -8.60 19.03
CA LEU A 404 -0.41 -9.68 18.21
C LEU A 404 -1.07 -10.97 18.65
N ASP A 405 -1.21 -11.90 17.72
CA ASP A 405 -1.87 -13.18 17.98
C ASP A 405 -0.94 -14.10 18.78
N GLU A 406 0.35 -14.12 18.43
CA GLU A 406 1.32 -15.02 19.07
C GLU A 406 2.72 -14.43 19.24
N ILE A 407 3.42 -14.92 20.26
CA ILE A 407 4.82 -14.61 20.52
C ILE A 407 5.63 -15.90 20.42
N TYR A 408 6.51 -15.93 19.44
CA TYR A 408 7.38 -17.06 19.17
C TYR A 408 8.80 -16.80 19.67
N PHE A 409 9.39 -17.84 20.28
CA PHE A 409 10.79 -17.84 20.64
C PHE A 409 11.62 -18.58 19.59
N VAL A 410 12.65 -17.89 19.11
CA VAL A 410 13.63 -18.38 18.12
C VAL A 410 14.94 -18.65 18.85
N ASP A 411 15.19 -19.94 19.11
CA ASP A 411 16.45 -20.39 19.70
C ASP A 411 17.48 -20.72 18.62
N LEU A 412 18.68 -21.12 19.05
CA LEU A 412 19.71 -21.70 18.20
C LEU A 412 19.15 -22.93 17.45
N PRO A 413 19.58 -23.14 16.19
CA PRO A 413 19.12 -24.26 15.39
C PRO A 413 19.54 -25.62 15.97
N ASP A 414 18.61 -26.58 15.98
CA ASP A 414 18.91 -27.98 16.27
C ASP A 414 19.73 -28.64 15.15
N LEU A 415 20.15 -29.89 15.36
CA LEU A 415 20.97 -30.63 14.40
C LEU A 415 20.34 -30.70 12.99
N SER A 416 19.03 -30.95 12.92
CA SER A 416 18.30 -31.05 11.64
C SER A 416 18.22 -29.69 10.94
N ALA A 417 17.97 -28.62 11.71
CA ALA A 417 17.93 -27.26 11.22
C ALA A 417 19.31 -26.82 10.71
N ARG A 418 20.40 -27.13 11.43
CA ARG A 418 21.77 -26.82 10.98
C ARG A 418 22.11 -27.52 9.67
N ARG A 419 21.77 -28.81 9.53
CA ARG A 419 21.94 -29.55 8.26
C ARG A 419 21.21 -28.85 7.10
N ALA A 420 19.96 -28.44 7.32
CA ALA A 420 19.17 -27.72 6.32
C ALA A 420 19.78 -26.35 5.99
N ILE A 421 20.25 -25.59 7.00
CA ILE A 421 20.92 -24.30 6.83
C ILE A 421 22.16 -24.44 5.94
N PHE A 422 23.06 -25.41 6.20
CA PHE A 422 24.21 -25.65 5.31
C PHE A 422 23.77 -25.92 3.87
N SER A 423 22.77 -26.80 3.68
CA SER A 423 22.27 -27.12 2.35
C SER A 423 21.77 -25.89 1.60
N VAL A 424 20.99 -25.03 2.26
CA VAL A 424 20.44 -23.80 1.67
C VAL A 424 21.57 -22.82 1.32
N HIS A 425 22.49 -22.55 2.23
CA HIS A 425 23.54 -21.55 2.00
C HIS A 425 24.60 -22.01 1.00
N LEU A 426 24.85 -23.31 0.85
CA LEU A 426 25.68 -23.87 -0.21
C LEU A 426 25.00 -23.74 -1.58
N ALA A 427 23.72 -24.10 -1.68
CA ALA A 427 22.95 -23.99 -2.91
C ALA A 427 22.85 -22.53 -3.40
N LYS A 428 22.62 -21.58 -2.48
CA LYS A 428 22.64 -20.12 -2.77
C LYS A 428 23.95 -19.61 -3.36
N ARG A 429 25.05 -20.36 -3.21
CA ARG A 429 26.38 -20.04 -3.73
C ARG A 429 26.77 -20.93 -4.91
N GLU A 430 25.77 -21.52 -5.57
CA GLU A 430 25.93 -22.39 -6.73
C GLU A 430 26.85 -23.60 -6.44
N LYS A 431 26.81 -24.10 -5.20
CA LYS A 431 27.49 -25.33 -4.78
C LYS A 431 26.45 -26.41 -4.58
N ASP A 432 26.68 -27.58 -5.16
CA ASP A 432 25.84 -28.75 -4.95
C ASP A 432 26.03 -29.25 -3.51
N PRO A 433 25.00 -29.20 -2.64
CA PRO A 433 25.11 -29.66 -1.26
C PRO A 433 25.47 -31.15 -1.14
N GLN A 434 25.21 -31.96 -2.17
CA GLN A 434 25.54 -33.39 -2.16
C GLN A 434 27.05 -33.67 -2.19
N LEU A 435 27.86 -32.67 -2.56
CA LEU A 435 29.32 -32.76 -2.54
C LEU A 435 29.93 -32.49 -1.16
N PHE A 436 29.10 -32.18 -0.16
CA PHE A 436 29.52 -31.82 1.19
C PHE A 436 28.95 -32.82 2.19
N ASP A 437 29.71 -33.09 3.26
CA ASP A 437 29.23 -33.91 4.37
C ASP A 437 28.41 -33.03 5.32
N LEU A 438 27.12 -32.87 5.00
CA LEU A 438 26.22 -31.99 5.74
C LEU A 438 25.97 -32.49 7.17
N ASP A 439 26.05 -33.80 7.42
CA ASP A 439 25.88 -34.37 8.75
C ASP A 439 27.07 -33.99 9.65
N GLN A 440 28.29 -34.19 9.14
CA GLN A 440 29.49 -33.80 9.86
C GLN A 440 29.53 -32.29 10.12
N LEU A 441 29.14 -31.47 9.14
CA LEU A 441 29.08 -30.02 9.33
C LEU A 441 28.03 -29.62 10.38
N ALA A 442 26.87 -30.28 10.39
CA ALA A 442 25.81 -30.01 11.37
C ALA A 442 26.21 -30.43 12.80
N GLU A 443 26.92 -31.55 12.95
CA GLU A 443 27.45 -31.99 14.24
C GLU A 443 28.51 -31.02 14.78
N ARG A 444 29.43 -30.57 13.92
CA ARG A 444 30.55 -29.69 14.30
C ARG A 444 30.19 -28.22 14.45
N SER A 445 28.93 -27.86 14.22
CA SER A 445 28.39 -26.50 14.37
C SER A 445 27.39 -26.39 15.51
N GLU A 446 27.45 -27.29 16.51
CA GLU A 446 26.64 -27.17 17.71
C GLU A 446 26.83 -25.80 18.39
N GLY A 447 25.72 -25.13 18.69
CA GLY A 447 25.74 -23.80 19.30
C GLY A 447 25.90 -22.64 18.32
N PHE A 448 26.07 -22.88 17.02
CA PHE A 448 26.14 -21.80 16.02
C PHE A 448 24.75 -21.32 15.62
N ALA A 449 24.59 -20.00 15.47
CA ALA A 449 23.43 -19.40 14.82
C ALA A 449 23.50 -19.59 13.29
N GLY A 450 22.35 -19.47 12.61
CA GLY A 450 22.29 -19.60 11.15
C GLY A 450 23.21 -18.62 10.41
N ALA A 451 23.29 -17.38 10.89
CA ALA A 451 24.21 -16.38 10.34
C ALA A 451 25.70 -16.76 10.52
N GLU A 452 26.05 -17.44 11.61
CA GLU A 452 27.44 -17.88 11.85
C GLU A 452 27.80 -19.06 10.94
N ILE A 453 26.85 -19.97 10.71
CA ILE A 453 26.99 -21.05 9.72
C ILE A 453 27.21 -20.46 8.32
N GLU A 454 26.41 -19.46 7.94
CA GLU A 454 26.59 -18.77 6.67
C GLU A 454 27.98 -18.14 6.55
N GLN A 455 28.44 -17.45 7.59
CA GLN A 455 29.76 -16.82 7.60
C GLN A 455 30.88 -17.85 7.52
N ALA A 456 30.77 -19.00 8.18
CA ALA A 456 31.76 -20.07 8.06
C ALA A 456 31.90 -20.56 6.60
N ILE A 457 30.80 -20.69 5.86
CA ILE A 457 30.83 -21.06 4.43
C ILE A 457 31.52 -19.97 3.59
N VAL A 458 31.21 -18.69 3.87
CA VAL A 458 31.82 -17.54 3.17
C VAL A 458 33.33 -17.49 3.41
N SER A 459 33.75 -17.54 4.67
CA SER A 459 35.16 -17.52 5.06
C SER A 459 35.94 -18.69 4.48
N ALA A 460 35.35 -19.89 4.51
CA ALA A 460 35.96 -21.08 3.90
C ALA A 460 36.12 -20.91 2.38
N GLY A 461 35.20 -20.20 1.73
CA GLY A 461 35.30 -19.84 0.31
C GLY A 461 36.52 -18.96 0.02
N TYR A 462 36.80 -17.95 0.85
CA TYR A 462 38.00 -17.13 0.70
C TYR A 462 39.29 -17.94 0.84
N TRP A 463 39.36 -18.85 1.83
CA TRP A 463 40.53 -19.71 2.02
C TRP A 463 40.75 -20.70 0.88
N ALA A 464 39.69 -21.37 0.42
CA ALA A 464 39.77 -22.29 -0.72
C ALA A 464 40.26 -21.53 -1.97
N HIS A 465 39.69 -20.34 -2.23
CA HIS A 465 40.10 -19.52 -3.36
C HIS A 465 41.56 -19.04 -3.26
N SER A 466 42.00 -18.62 -2.07
CA SER A 466 43.40 -18.23 -1.82
C SER A 466 44.39 -19.37 -2.07
N GLN A 467 43.97 -20.62 -1.88
CA GLN A 467 44.77 -21.81 -2.13
C GLN A 467 44.59 -22.36 -3.56
N LYS A 468 43.74 -21.72 -4.38
CA LYS A 468 43.33 -22.17 -5.73
C LYS A 468 42.67 -23.56 -5.73
N GLU A 469 41.96 -23.88 -4.66
CA GLU A 469 41.23 -25.12 -4.48
C GLU A 469 39.72 -24.89 -4.60
N ALA A 470 38.98 -25.97 -4.87
CA ALA A 470 37.54 -25.95 -4.78
C ALA A 470 37.11 -25.98 -3.30
N LEU A 471 36.05 -25.24 -2.97
CA LEU A 471 35.45 -25.31 -1.63
C LEU A 471 35.00 -26.75 -1.35
N ALA A 472 35.35 -27.26 -0.16
CA ALA A 472 35.11 -28.64 0.26
C ALA A 472 34.78 -28.66 1.76
N THR A 473 34.22 -29.77 2.26
CA THR A 473 33.85 -29.96 3.67
C THR A 473 34.97 -29.57 4.64
N GLY A 474 36.21 -29.99 4.37
CA GLY A 474 37.36 -29.72 5.26
C GLY A 474 37.68 -28.24 5.46
N HIS A 475 37.43 -27.41 4.43
CA HIS A 475 37.61 -25.95 4.54
C HIS A 475 36.61 -25.35 5.53
N ILE A 476 35.34 -25.77 5.45
CA ILE A 476 34.27 -25.27 6.31
C ILE A 476 34.48 -25.74 7.75
N LEU A 477 34.88 -27.00 7.95
CA LEU A 477 35.19 -27.54 9.28
C LEU A 477 36.30 -26.77 9.98
N ARG A 478 37.37 -26.40 9.25
CA ARG A 478 38.44 -25.57 9.80
C ARG A 478 37.94 -24.20 10.25
N GLU A 479 37.04 -23.58 9.49
CA GLU A 479 36.43 -22.30 9.88
C GLU A 479 35.52 -22.43 11.12
N LEU A 480 34.75 -23.52 11.21
CA LEU A 480 33.94 -23.81 12.40
C LEU A 480 34.81 -23.99 13.64
N GLU A 481 35.95 -24.69 13.53
CA GLU A 481 36.89 -24.89 14.65
C GLU A 481 37.56 -23.57 15.10
N ASN A 482 37.80 -22.66 14.17
CA ASN A 482 38.46 -21.38 14.46
C ASN A 482 37.49 -20.29 14.92
N THR A 483 36.18 -20.52 14.84
CA THR A 483 35.15 -19.54 15.18
C THR A 483 34.57 -19.85 16.55
N GLN A 484 34.57 -18.87 17.45
CA GLN A 484 33.83 -19.00 18.71
C GLN A 484 32.37 -18.58 18.51
N PRO A 485 31.41 -19.50 18.71
CA PRO A 485 30.01 -19.20 18.43
C PRO A 485 29.40 -18.25 19.45
N LEU A 486 28.34 -17.56 19.05
CA LEU A 486 27.60 -16.60 19.87
C LEU A 486 27.04 -17.24 21.14
N SER A 487 26.72 -18.53 21.09
CA SER A 487 26.31 -19.33 22.25
C SER A 487 27.33 -19.36 23.38
N VAL A 488 28.62 -19.22 23.06
CA VAL A 488 29.72 -19.14 24.02
C VAL A 488 29.99 -17.69 24.40
N VAL A 489 30.13 -16.80 23.40
CA VAL A 489 30.49 -15.39 23.63
C VAL A 489 29.41 -14.60 24.39
N ARG A 490 28.13 -14.99 24.23
CA ARG A 490 26.97 -14.35 24.88
C ARG A 490 26.13 -15.35 25.67
N ALA A 491 26.78 -16.34 26.28
CA ALA A 491 26.12 -17.42 27.01
C ALA A 491 25.13 -16.90 28.06
N GLU A 492 25.51 -15.88 28.83
CA GLU A 492 24.68 -15.29 29.88
C GLU A 492 23.44 -14.61 29.31
N SER A 493 23.60 -13.83 28.23
CA SER A 493 22.48 -13.17 27.54
C SER A 493 21.49 -14.19 26.97
N ILE A 494 22.00 -15.26 26.36
CA ILE A 494 21.16 -16.31 25.76
C ILE A 494 20.45 -17.11 26.86
N ALA A 495 21.13 -17.44 27.96
CA ALA A 495 20.52 -18.11 29.10
C ALA A 495 19.41 -17.26 29.74
N ALA A 496 19.64 -15.96 29.92
CA ALA A 496 18.62 -15.03 30.41
C ALA A 496 17.41 -14.96 29.48
N LEU A 497 17.65 -14.87 28.16
CA LEU A 497 16.58 -14.84 27.17
C LEU A 497 15.75 -16.15 27.15
N ARG A 498 16.40 -17.31 27.24
CA ARG A 498 15.74 -18.62 27.35
C ARG A 498 14.92 -18.74 28.63
N ALA A 499 15.48 -18.32 29.77
CA ALA A 499 14.79 -18.33 31.05
C ALA A 499 13.55 -17.41 31.04
N TRP A 500 13.66 -16.26 30.37
CA TRP A 500 12.51 -15.38 30.16
C TRP A 500 11.47 -16.02 29.24
N ALA A 501 11.89 -16.62 28.12
CA ALA A 501 10.98 -17.24 27.15
C ALA A 501 10.21 -18.44 27.72
N ALA A 502 10.83 -19.19 28.64
CA ALA A 502 10.23 -20.36 29.27
C ALA A 502 8.87 -20.03 29.91
N GLY A 503 7.82 -20.69 29.39
CA GLY A 503 6.44 -20.50 29.86
C GLY A 503 5.76 -19.20 29.40
N ARG A 504 6.42 -18.35 28.61
CA ARG A 504 5.89 -17.08 28.09
C ARG A 504 5.68 -17.06 26.58
N THR A 505 6.38 -17.92 25.85
CA THR A 505 6.40 -17.94 24.38
C THR A 505 6.22 -19.36 23.84
N VAL A 506 5.94 -19.43 22.53
CA VAL A 506 5.85 -20.69 21.79
C VAL A 506 7.16 -20.93 21.02
N SER A 507 7.71 -22.14 21.06
CA SER A 507 8.85 -22.51 20.19
C SER A 507 8.48 -22.37 18.70
N VAL A 508 9.39 -21.86 17.87
CA VAL A 508 9.21 -21.88 16.41
C VAL A 508 9.33 -23.28 15.80
N GLY A 509 10.21 -24.10 16.37
CA GLY A 509 10.47 -25.49 15.98
C GLY A 509 9.33 -26.41 16.38
#